data_AF-A0A2A4TE73-F1
#
_entry.id   AF-A0A2A4TE73-F1
#
_cell.length_a   1.000
_cell.length_b   1.000
_cell.length_c   1.000
_cell.angle_alpha   90.00
_cell.angle_beta   90.00
_cell.angle_gamma   90.00
#
_symmetry.space_group_name_H-M   'P 1'
#
loop_
_entity.id
_entity.type
_entity.pdbx_description
1 polymer ?
#
loop_
_entity_poly.entity_id
_entity_poly.type
_entity_poly.pdbx_seq_one_letter_code
_entity_poly.pdbx_strand_id
1 'polypeptide(L)'
;MDKEFFDAYNNCNLEKQTDIYSDDIEFFHDKGGLMTSKKDIIDGTELNICGKVTRTLIKESVEVYPINNFGAVQIGYHKFYNNQDPEAESIPVKFIIIWHHKNGKWKINKVISLH
;
A
#
# COMPACT_ATOMS: atom_id res chain seq x y z
N MET A 1 6.66 1.18 -10.44
CA MET A 1 6.06 0.37 -9.36
C MET A 1 5.46 1.19 -8.23
N ASP A 2 6.22 1.91 -7.41
CA ASP A 2 5.62 2.66 -6.29
C ASP A 2 4.57 3.69 -6.75
N LYS A 3 4.96 4.60 -7.65
CA LYS A 3 4.03 5.56 -8.25
C LYS A 3 2.80 4.88 -8.88
N GLU A 4 2.99 3.77 -9.59
CA GLU A 4 1.88 3.02 -10.20
C GLU A 4 0.90 2.48 -9.16
N PHE A 5 1.40 1.94 -8.05
CA PHE A 5 0.55 1.46 -6.95
C PHE A 5 -0.20 2.62 -6.28
N PHE A 6 0.50 3.73 -6.02
CA PHE A 6 -0.11 4.95 -5.49
C PHE A 6 -1.22 5.50 -6.41
N ASP A 7 -0.95 5.59 -7.70
CA ASP A 7 -1.93 6.05 -8.69
C ASP A 7 -3.13 5.09 -8.74
N ALA A 8 -2.89 3.77 -8.70
CA ALA A 8 -3.96 2.77 -8.69
C ALA A 8 -4.82 2.85 -7.43
N TYR A 9 -4.22 3.08 -6.26
CA TYR A 9 -4.93 3.30 -4.99
C TYR A 9 -5.83 4.54 -5.07
N ASN A 10 -5.25 5.70 -5.42
CA ASN A 10 -5.97 6.98 -5.42
C ASN A 10 -7.07 7.06 -6.49
N ASN A 11 -6.94 6.33 -7.60
CA ASN A 11 -7.94 6.28 -8.66
C ASN A 11 -8.87 5.06 -8.57
N CYS A 12 -8.82 4.30 -7.48
CA CYS A 12 -9.60 3.06 -7.32
C CYS A 12 -9.46 2.08 -8.50
N ASN A 13 -8.27 1.96 -9.09
CA ASN A 13 -8.00 0.94 -10.09
C ASN A 13 -7.74 -0.41 -9.40
N LEU A 14 -8.83 -1.09 -9.03
CA LEU A 14 -8.78 -2.35 -8.27
C LEU A 14 -8.13 -3.50 -9.05
N GLU A 15 -8.32 -3.53 -10.37
CA GLU A 15 -7.66 -4.51 -11.25
C GLU A 15 -6.13 -4.37 -11.16
N LYS A 16 -5.62 -3.14 -11.33
CA LYS A 16 -4.18 -2.87 -11.22
C LYS A 16 -3.64 -3.14 -9.82
N GLN A 17 -4.41 -2.82 -8.77
CA GLN A 17 -4.01 -3.16 -7.39
C GLN A 17 -3.94 -4.68 -7.18
N THR A 18 -4.93 -5.43 -7.65
CA THR A 18 -4.96 -6.90 -7.62
C THR A 18 -3.74 -7.49 -8.34
N ASP A 19 -3.38 -6.90 -9.47
CA ASP A 19 -2.19 -7.25 -10.26
C ASP A 19 -0.88 -6.83 -9.61
N ILE A 20 -0.86 -5.92 -8.64
CA ILE A 20 0.36 -5.54 -7.94
C ILE A 20 0.56 -6.42 -6.70
N TYR A 21 -0.51 -6.85 -6.03
CA TYR A 21 -0.39 -7.74 -4.87
C TYR A 21 0.06 -9.16 -5.26
N SER A 22 0.94 -9.73 -4.44
CA SER A 22 1.31 -11.15 -4.47
C SER A 22 0.13 -12.02 -4.03
N ASP A 23 0.03 -13.25 -4.53
CA ASP A 23 -0.92 -14.23 -3.98
C ASP A 23 -0.54 -14.61 -2.54
N ASP A 24 0.76 -14.63 -2.24
CA ASP A 24 1.32 -14.84 -0.89
C ASP A 24 1.45 -13.53 -0.08
N ILE A 25 0.47 -12.63 -0.16
CA ILE A 25 0.53 -11.33 0.53
C ILE A 25 0.47 -11.50 2.05
N GLU A 26 1.32 -10.77 2.78
CA GLU A 26 1.17 -10.54 4.21
C GLU A 26 0.97 -9.04 4.46
N PHE A 27 -0.25 -8.63 4.77
CA PHE A 27 -0.58 -7.24 5.08
C PHE A 27 -0.81 -7.10 6.58
N PHE A 28 0.10 -6.39 7.25
CA PHE A 28 0.00 -6.06 8.66
C PHE A 28 -0.59 -4.66 8.80
N HIS A 29 -1.79 -4.58 9.36
CA HIS A 29 -2.47 -3.34 9.69
C HIS A 29 -2.53 -3.20 11.21
N ASP A 30 -2.01 -2.11 11.77
CA ASP A 30 -1.96 -1.88 13.22
C ASP A 30 -3.32 -2.00 13.93
N LYS A 31 -4.40 -1.54 13.29
CA LYS A 31 -5.77 -1.67 13.80
C LYS A 31 -6.49 -2.94 13.34
N GLY A 32 -6.10 -3.47 12.18
CA GLY A 32 -6.84 -4.52 11.47
C GLY A 32 -6.24 -5.92 11.63
N GLY A 33 -5.04 -6.00 12.22
CA GLY A 33 -4.29 -7.25 12.35
C GLY A 33 -3.63 -7.68 11.04
N LEU A 34 -3.36 -8.99 10.95
CA LEU A 34 -2.77 -9.63 9.78
C LEU A 34 -3.88 -10.01 8.80
N MET A 35 -3.73 -9.59 7.55
CA MET A 35 -4.53 -10.03 6.41
C MET A 35 -3.63 -10.74 5.40
N THR A 36 -4.03 -11.95 5.00
CA THR A 36 -3.31 -12.77 4.01
C THR A 36 -4.14 -13.09 2.77
N SER A 37 -5.42 -12.71 2.76
CA SER A 37 -6.28 -12.83 1.59
C SER A 37 -6.16 -11.58 0.73
N LYS A 38 -5.61 -11.74 -0.49
CA LYS A 38 -5.60 -10.68 -1.50
C LYS A 38 -7.02 -10.17 -1.79
N LYS A 39 -7.99 -11.08 -1.84
CA LYS A 39 -9.39 -10.72 -2.10
C LYS A 39 -9.91 -9.79 -1.00
N ASP A 40 -9.68 -10.13 0.26
CA ASP A 40 -10.19 -9.35 1.39
C ASP A 40 -9.55 -7.96 1.46
N ILE A 41 -8.27 -7.85 1.07
CA ILE A 41 -7.58 -6.54 0.95
C ILE A 41 -8.25 -5.68 -0.13
N ILE A 42 -8.56 -6.26 -1.29
CA ILE A 42 -9.19 -5.54 -2.41
C ILE A 42 -10.63 -5.16 -2.07
N ASP A 43 -11.43 -6.09 -1.55
CA ASP A 43 -12.81 -5.83 -1.10
C ASP A 43 -12.83 -4.73 -0.02
N GLY A 44 -11.90 -4.80 0.94
CA GLY A 44 -11.76 -3.79 1.99
C GLY A 44 -11.34 -2.42 1.44
N THR A 45 -10.50 -2.40 0.39
CA THR A 45 -10.12 -1.17 -0.30
C THR A 45 -11.31 -0.57 -1.05
N GLU A 46 -12.06 -1.38 -1.79
CA GLU A 46 -13.27 -0.94 -2.48
C GLU A 46 -14.28 -0.34 -1.50
N LEU A 47 -14.55 -1.05 -0.40
CA LEU A 47 -15.56 -0.63 0.57
C LEU A 47 -15.17 0.64 1.33
N ASN A 48 -13.91 0.75 1.75
CA ASN A 48 -13.50 1.76 2.74
C ASN A 48 -12.70 2.93 2.15
N ILE A 49 -12.03 2.73 1.01
CA ILE A 49 -11.08 3.71 0.47
C ILE A 49 -11.60 4.35 -0.80
N CYS A 50 -12.14 3.57 -1.73
CA CYS A 50 -12.51 4.07 -3.05
C CYS A 50 -13.50 5.25 -2.99
N GLY A 51 -13.11 6.37 -3.59
CA GLY A 51 -13.89 7.61 -3.58
C GLY A 51 -13.94 8.34 -2.23
N LYS A 52 -13.30 7.80 -1.18
CA LYS A 52 -13.37 8.31 0.20
C LYS A 52 -12.03 8.83 0.69
N VAL A 53 -10.96 8.06 0.47
CA VAL A 53 -9.65 8.33 1.03
C VAL A 53 -8.64 8.63 -0.06
N THR A 54 -7.91 9.74 0.07
CA THR A 54 -6.77 10.10 -0.78
C THR A 54 -5.48 9.92 -0.01
N ARG A 55 -4.55 9.14 -0.57
CA ARG A 55 -3.21 8.92 -0.03
C ARG A 55 -2.22 9.89 -0.68
N THR A 56 -1.44 10.59 0.14
CA THR A 56 -0.35 11.48 -0.31
C THR A 56 0.98 10.97 0.20
N LEU A 57 1.96 10.79 -0.70
CA LEU A 57 3.32 10.39 -0.33
C LEU A 57 4.15 11.60 0.11
N ILE A 58 4.88 11.49 1.22
CA ILE A 58 5.93 12.44 1.60
C ILE A 58 7.20 12.00 0.88
N LYS A 59 7.43 12.55 -0.32
CA LYS A 59 8.44 12.05 -1.28
C LYS A 59 9.86 12.01 -0.69
N GLU A 60 10.19 13.02 0.10
CA GLU A 60 11.51 13.21 0.71
C GLU A 60 11.81 12.17 1.80
N SER A 61 10.77 11.46 2.28
CA SER A 61 10.90 10.43 3.31
C SER A 61 11.11 9.02 2.76
N VAL A 62 11.08 8.86 1.43
CA VAL A 62 11.13 7.53 0.80
C VAL A 62 12.56 7.01 0.77
N GLU A 63 12.74 5.83 1.34
CA GLU A 63 13.97 5.06 1.31
C GLU A 63 13.73 3.73 0.60
N VAL A 64 14.65 3.32 -0.27
CA VAL A 64 14.56 2.06 -1.01
C VAL A 64 15.89 1.33 -0.91
N TYR A 65 15.84 0.08 -0.45
CA TYR A 65 17.02 -0.77 -0.30
C TYR A 65 16.82 -2.11 -1.03
N PRO A 66 17.81 -2.58 -1.80
CA PRO A 66 17.73 -3.88 -2.45
C PRO A 66 17.80 -5.02 -1.43
N ILE A 67 17.03 -6.07 -1.67
CA ILE A 67 17.08 -7.34 -0.93
C ILE A 67 17.66 -8.38 -1.89
N ASN A 68 18.87 -8.87 -1.56
CA ASN A 68 19.62 -9.76 -2.43
C ASN A 68 18.80 -10.99 -2.86
N ASN A 69 18.82 -11.30 -4.15
CA ASN A 69 18.08 -12.42 -4.76
C ASN A 69 16.56 -12.45 -4.50
N PHE A 70 15.96 -11.33 -4.12
CA PHE A 70 14.53 -11.25 -3.83
C PHE A 70 13.85 -10.03 -4.45
N GLY A 71 14.35 -8.83 -4.18
CA GLY A 71 13.68 -7.61 -4.64
C GLY A 71 14.15 -6.37 -3.88
N ALA A 72 13.23 -5.64 -3.26
CA ALA A 72 13.54 -4.41 -2.53
C ALA A 72 12.59 -4.19 -1.35
N VAL A 73 13.10 -3.53 -0.31
CA VAL A 73 12.27 -2.94 0.74
C VAL A 73 12.13 -1.44 0.46
N GLN A 74 10.92 -0.95 0.59
CA GLN A 74 10.59 0.47 0.51
C GLN A 74 10.01 0.90 1.85
N ILE A 75 10.52 2.02 2.37
CA ILE A 75 10.09 2.63 3.61
C ILE A 75 9.75 4.09 3.30
N GLY A 76 8.74 4.63 3.98
CA GLY A 76 8.46 6.06 3.88
C GLY A 76 7.27 6.46 4.71
N TYR A 77 6.87 7.71 4.54
CA TYR A 77 5.68 8.27 5.15
C TYR A 77 4.65 8.63 4.09
N HIS A 78 3.38 8.34 4.41
CA HIS A 78 2.22 8.84 3.68
C HIS A 78 1.29 9.58 4.65
N LYS A 79 0.41 10.38 4.08
CA LYS A 79 -0.73 10.98 4.76
C LYS A 79 -2.00 10.49 4.09
N PHE A 80 -3.07 10.41 4.88
CA PHE A 80 -4.39 10.10 4.37
C PHE A 80 -5.32 11.28 4.62
N TYR A 81 -6.09 11.62 3.61
CA TYR A 81 -7.21 12.55 3.72
C TYR A 81 -8.49 11.78 3.47
N ASN A 82 -9.43 11.79 4.42
CA ASN A 82 -10.72 11.14 4.30
C ASN A 82 -11.80 12.21 4.09
N ASN A 83 -12.46 12.20 2.94
CA ASN A 83 -13.52 13.17 2.65
C ASN A 83 -14.82 12.91 3.45
N GLN A 84 -14.94 11.73 4.09
CA GLN A 84 -16.03 11.42 5.01
C GLN A 84 -15.81 11.99 6.41
N ASP A 85 -14.58 12.43 6.70
CA ASP A 85 -14.19 13.05 7.96
C ASP A 85 -13.14 14.16 7.70
N PRO A 86 -13.56 15.28 7.09
CA PRO A 86 -12.65 16.33 6.61
C PRO A 86 -11.97 17.11 7.75
N GLU A 87 -12.49 17.00 8.98
CA GLU A 87 -11.91 17.64 10.17
C GLU A 87 -10.83 16.78 10.84
N ALA A 88 -10.74 15.50 10.48
CA ALA A 88 -9.69 14.62 10.98
C ALA A 88 -8.30 15.11 10.56
N GLU A 89 -7.37 15.13 11.53
CA GLU A 89 -6.01 15.56 11.27
C GLU A 89 -5.28 14.57 10.35
N SER A 90 -4.74 15.09 9.25
CA SER A 90 -3.94 14.31 8.28
C SER A 90 -2.48 14.23 8.72
N ILE A 91 -2.21 13.31 9.64
CA ILE A 91 -0.87 13.07 10.20
C ILE A 91 -0.01 12.16 9.30
N PRO A 92 1.31 12.40 9.17
CA PRO A 92 2.22 11.46 8.54
C PRO A 92 2.26 10.13 9.31
N VAL A 93 2.06 9.04 8.59
CA VAL A 93 2.21 7.69 9.14
C VAL A 93 3.18 6.87 8.31
N LYS A 94 3.88 5.94 8.96
CA LYS A 94 4.97 5.17 8.35
C LYS A 94 4.40 3.93 7.68
N PHE A 95 4.92 3.62 6.49
CA PHE A 95 4.70 2.35 5.82
C PHE A 95 6.02 1.65 5.51
N ILE A 96 5.94 0.33 5.42
CA ILE A 96 7.01 -0.52 4.89
C ILE A 96 6.38 -1.45 3.86
N ILE A 97 6.96 -1.52 2.67
CA ILE A 97 6.54 -2.44 1.60
C ILE A 97 7.73 -3.29 1.20
N ILE A 98 7.55 -4.61 1.20
CA ILE A 98 8.51 -5.53 0.58
C ILE A 98 8.01 -5.87 -0.81
N TRP A 99 8.80 -5.46 -1.80
CA TRP A 99 8.61 -5.77 -3.21
C TRP A 99 9.41 -7.01 -3.57
N HIS A 100 8.74 -8.01 -4.14
CA HIS A 100 9.37 -9.21 -4.69
C HIS A 100 9.45 -9.07 -6.21
N HIS A 101 10.65 -9.27 -6.76
CA HIS A 101 10.87 -9.32 -8.20
C HIS A 101 10.98 -10.78 -8.66
N LYS A 102 9.95 -11.29 -9.34
CA LYS A 102 9.90 -12.67 -9.83
C LYS A 102 9.41 -12.69 -11.27
N ASN A 103 10.09 -13.44 -12.14
CA ASN A 103 9.75 -13.61 -13.56
C ASN A 103 9.58 -12.27 -14.31
N GLY A 104 10.46 -11.30 -14.03
CA GLY A 104 10.41 -9.97 -14.65
C GLY A 104 9.26 -9.07 -14.16
N LYS A 105 8.56 -9.47 -13.09
CA LYS A 105 7.44 -8.71 -12.51
C LYS A 105 7.71 -8.37 -11.06
N TRP A 106 7.34 -7.15 -10.69
CA TRP A 106 7.36 -6.68 -9.31
C TRP A 106 5.98 -6.85 -8.69
N LYS A 107 5.94 -7.44 -7.49
CA LYS A 107 4.72 -7.63 -6.70
C LYS A 107 4.96 -7.19 -5.27
N ILE A 108 3.93 -6.69 -4.61
CA ILE A 108 3.94 -6.45 -3.17
C ILE A 108 3.75 -7.79 -2.47
N ASN A 109 4.76 -8.22 -1.72
CA ASN A 109 4.73 -9.46 -0.94
C ASN A 109 4.39 -9.21 0.54
N LYS A 110 4.82 -8.07 1.10
CA LYS A 110 4.51 -7.69 2.47
C LYS A 110 4.23 -6.20 2.58
N VAL A 111 3.27 -5.84 3.42
CA VAL A 111 2.97 -4.45 3.78
C VAL A 111 2.89 -4.35 5.30
N ILE A 112 3.51 -3.33 5.87
CA ILE A 112 3.29 -2.89 7.24
C ILE A 112 2.71 -1.49 7.14
N SER A 113 1.46 -1.35 7.56
CA SER A 113 0.72 -0.09 7.54
C SER A 113 0.34 0.30 8.96
N LEU A 114 0.79 1.48 9.38
CA LEU A 114 0.57 2.03 10.72
C LEU A 114 -0.31 3.27 10.53
N HIS A 115 -1.45 3.40 11.21
CA HIS A 115 -2.44 4.47 11.04
C HIS A 115 -2.91 5.07 12.37
#